data_AF-A0A9X5R382-F1
#
_entry.id   AF-A0A9X5R382-F1
#
_cell.length_a   1.000
_cell.length_b   1.000
_cell.length_c   1.000
_cell.angle_alpha   90.00
_cell.angle_beta   90.00
_cell.angle_gamma   90.00
#
_symmetry.space_group_name_H-M   'P 1'
#
loop_
_entity.id
_entity.type
_entity.pdbx_description
1 polymer ?
#
loop_
_entity_poly.entity_id
_entity_poly.type
_entity_poly.pdbx_seq_one_letter_code
_entity_poly.pdbx_strand_id
1 'polypeptide(L)'
;MEESAQHVRLNRILELQSDHWIGRAPSGKLEDFHALRIIYSATAPDPTDPIVLDVGGTTRLARWVPLPQWRRLSWGSATRSCLERHLGDVPSQ
;
A
#
# COMPACT_ATOMS: atom_id res chain seq x y z
N MET A 1 10.30 5.69 -3.17
CA MET A 1 11.05 6.95 -3.38
C MET A 1 10.24 8.14 -2.89
N GLU A 2 9.20 8.59 -3.59
CA GLU A 2 8.41 9.77 -3.18
C GLU A 2 7.69 9.59 -1.83
N GLU A 3 6.97 8.49 -1.66
CA GLU A 3 6.08 8.32 -0.49
C GLU A 3 6.75 7.78 0.78
N SER A 4 8.00 7.36 0.70
CA SER A 4 8.66 6.64 1.81
C SER A 4 10.18 6.77 1.86
N ALA A 5 10.80 7.46 0.90
CA ALA A 5 12.25 7.51 0.70
C ALA A 5 12.92 6.13 0.54
N GLN A 6 12.16 5.04 0.36
CA GLN A 6 12.74 3.71 0.19
C GLN A 6 13.08 3.42 -1.27
N HIS A 7 14.23 2.76 -1.48
CA HIS A 7 14.61 2.12 -2.72
C HIS A 7 14.24 0.64 -2.63
N VAL A 8 13.44 0.15 -3.57
CA VAL A 8 12.94 -1.22 -3.55
C VAL A 8 13.19 -1.90 -4.88
N ARG A 9 13.48 -3.19 -4.82
CA ARG A 9 13.46 -4.10 -5.97
C ARG A 9 12.13 -4.85 -5.97
N LEU A 10 11.38 -4.76 -7.05
CA LEU A 10 10.17 -5.57 -7.22
C LEU A 10 10.54 -7.06 -7.31
N ASN A 11 9.76 -7.91 -6.65
CA ASN A 11 9.94 -9.35 -6.66
C ASN A 11 8.96 -9.99 -7.66
N ARG A 12 7.66 -9.98 -7.33
CA ARG A 12 6.59 -10.55 -8.17
C ARG A 12 5.27 -9.82 -7.95
N ILE A 13 4.36 -9.98 -8.91
CA ILE A 13 2.94 -9.65 -8.73
C ILE A 13 2.36 -10.63 -7.70
N LEU A 14 1.65 -10.09 -6.71
CA LEU A 14 0.89 -10.85 -5.73
C LEU A 14 -0.57 -10.96 -6.16
N GLU A 15 -1.16 -9.85 -6.64
CA GLU A 15 -2.59 -9.80 -6.90
C GLU A 15 -2.97 -8.72 -7.92
N LEU A 16 -4.07 -8.96 -8.63
CA LEU A 16 -4.78 -7.97 -9.42
C LEU A 16 -6.17 -7.81 -8.83
N GLN A 17 -6.56 -6.58 -8.49
CA GLN A 17 -7.87 -6.28 -7.91
C GLN A 17 -8.63 -5.30 -8.79
N SER A 18 -9.94 -5.44 -8.80
CA SER A 18 -10.89 -4.51 -9.41
C SER A 18 -11.90 -4.09 -8.37
N ASP A 19 -12.26 -2.81 -8.35
CA ASP A 19 -13.15 -2.23 -7.35
C ASP A 19 -14.00 -1.15 -8.00
N HIS A 20 -15.29 -1.13 -7.65
CA HIS A 20 -16.27 -0.22 -8.25
C HIS A 20 -17.10 0.39 -7.15
N TRP A 21 -17.16 1.73 -7.11
CA TRP A 21 -17.93 2.43 -6.09
C TRP A 21 -18.35 3.82 -6.58
N ILE A 22 -19.49 4.27 -6.06
CA ILE A 22 -19.95 5.65 -6.23
C ILE A 22 -19.41 6.48 -5.05
N GLY A 23 -18.72 7.57 -5.34
CA GLY A 23 -18.07 8.43 -4.34
C GLY A 23 -18.15 9.91 -4.71
N ARG A 24 -17.66 10.78 -3.81
CA ARG A 24 -17.49 12.20 -4.13
C ARG A 24 -16.05 12.48 -4.52
N ALA A 25 -15.85 13.12 -5.66
CA ALA A 25 -14.56 13.66 -6.06
C ALA A 25 -14.15 14.82 -5.11
N PRO A 26 -12.86 15.23 -5.10
CA PRO A 26 -12.42 16.40 -4.33
C PRO A 26 -13.21 17.69 -4.63
N SER A 27 -13.80 17.79 -5.83
CA SER A 27 -14.70 18.88 -6.25
C SER A 27 -16.10 18.82 -5.62
N GLY A 28 -16.43 17.75 -4.90
CA GLY A 28 -17.75 17.50 -4.29
C GLY A 28 -18.76 16.80 -5.22
N LYS A 29 -18.44 16.65 -6.51
CA LYS A 29 -19.30 15.99 -7.50
C LYS A 29 -19.43 14.49 -7.19
N LEU A 30 -20.64 13.97 -7.32
CA LEU A 30 -20.88 12.52 -7.26
C LEU A 30 -20.38 11.88 -8.55
N GLU A 31 -19.49 10.91 -8.41
CA GLU A 31 -18.84 10.23 -9.52
C GLU A 31 -18.88 8.72 -9.30
N ASP A 32 -18.91 8.00 -10.41
CA ASP A 32 -18.81 6.55 -10.44
C ASP A 32 -17.36 6.16 -10.73
N PHE A 33 -16.72 5.48 -9.79
CA PHE A 33 -15.30 5.14 -9.86
C PHE A 33 -15.12 3.65 -10.13
N HIS A 34 -14.19 3.35 -11.04
CA HIS A 34 -13.69 2.00 -11.26
C HIS A 34 -12.17 2.02 -11.12
N ALA A 35 -11.64 1.34 -10.10
CA ALA A 35 -10.21 1.20 -9.89
C ALA A 35 -9.73 -0.22 -10.22
N LEU A 36 -8.56 -0.28 -10.86
CA LEU A 36 -7.75 -1.47 -10.95
C LEU A 36 -6.50 -1.28 -10.08
N ARG A 37 -6.13 -2.31 -9.30
CA ARG A 37 -4.94 -2.30 -8.46
C ARG A 37 -4.06 -3.49 -8.80
N ILE A 38 -2.77 -3.23 -8.99
CA ILE A 38 -1.75 -4.27 -9.14
C ILE A 38 -0.87 -4.23 -7.89
N ILE A 39 -0.85 -5.34 -7.16
CA ILE A 39 -0.12 -5.42 -5.90
C ILE A 39 1.15 -6.24 -6.13
N TYR A 40 2.30 -5.68 -5.76
CA TYR A 40 3.60 -6.31 -5.89
C TYR A 40 4.19 -6.60 -4.51
N SER A 41 4.94 -7.68 -4.42
CA SER A 41 5.94 -7.83 -3.36
C SER A 41 7.21 -7.11 -3.80
N ALA A 42 7.88 -6.46 -2.85
CA ALA A 42 9.13 -5.75 -3.09
C ALA A 42 10.07 -5.91 -1.89
N THR A 43 11.36 -5.82 -2.15
CA THR A 43 12.41 -5.89 -1.14
C THR A 43 13.16 -4.57 -1.12
N ALA A 44 13.27 -3.93 0.04
CA ALA A 44 14.25 -2.87 0.26
C ALA A 44 15.58 -3.54 0.67
N PRO A 45 16.64 -3.51 -0.17
CA PRO A 45 17.92 -4.13 0.19
C PRO A 45 18.59 -3.38 1.35
N ASP A 46 18.43 -2.06 1.38
CA ASP A 46 19.01 -1.16 2.38
C ASP A 46 17.89 -0.32 3.00
N PRO A 47 17.03 -0.93 3.87
CA PRO A 47 15.88 -0.22 4.44
C PRO A 47 16.34 0.87 5.41
N THR A 48 15.76 2.05 5.29
CA THR A 48 15.95 3.18 6.21
C THR A 48 14.65 3.51 6.92
N ASP A 49 14.70 4.40 7.92
CA ASP A 49 13.49 4.96 8.50
C ASP A 49 12.69 5.71 7.41
N PRO A 50 11.41 5.34 7.15
CA PRO A 50 10.67 5.94 6.05
C PRO A 50 10.39 7.42 6.26
N ILE A 51 10.58 8.20 5.20
CA ILE A 51 10.31 9.64 5.17
C ILE A 51 9.43 9.93 3.95
N VAL A 52 8.35 10.69 4.15
CA VAL A 52 7.49 11.14 3.05
C VAL A 52 8.15 12.34 2.39
N LEU A 53 8.41 12.25 1.08
CA LEU A 53 9.03 13.30 0.28
C LEU A 53 8.02 13.99 -0.65
N ASP A 54 6.82 13.43 -0.81
CA ASP A 54 5.75 14.01 -1.63
C ASP A 54 5.36 15.41 -1.12
N VAL A 55 5.42 16.41 -2.01
CA VAL A 55 5.01 17.78 -1.75
C VAL A 55 3.68 18.05 -2.43
N GLY A 56 2.62 18.22 -1.64
CA GLY A 56 1.27 18.49 -2.13
C GLY A 56 0.42 17.25 -2.35
N GLY A 57 0.97 16.05 -2.20
CA GLY A 57 0.19 14.82 -2.10
C GLY A 57 -0.55 14.66 -0.78
N THR A 58 -1.22 13.52 -0.65
CA THR A 58 -2.09 13.22 0.51
C THR A 58 -1.43 12.34 1.56
N THR A 59 -0.25 11.80 1.28
CA THR A 59 0.48 10.93 2.20
C THR A 59 1.00 11.72 3.39
N ARG A 60 0.58 11.30 4.58
CA ARG A 60 0.91 11.97 5.84
C ARG A 60 2.05 11.29 6.60
N LEU A 61 2.18 9.98 6.47
CA LEU A 61 3.10 9.16 7.25
C LEU A 61 3.48 7.89 6.50
N ALA A 62 4.75 7.51 6.61
CA ALA A 62 5.26 6.20 6.22
C ALA A 62 5.98 5.56 7.42
N ARG A 63 5.85 4.24 7.57
CA ARG A 63 6.56 3.48 8.61
C ARG A 63 6.74 2.02 8.21
N TRP A 64 7.82 1.41 8.69
CA TRP A 64 7.91 -0.04 8.78
C TRP A 64 6.98 -0.55 9.89
N VAL A 65 6.30 -1.67 9.62
CA VAL A 65 5.39 -2.32 10.57
C VAL A 65 5.91 -3.73 10.83
N PRO A 66 6.30 -4.07 12.07
CA PRO A 66 6.70 -5.44 12.40
C PRO A 66 5.57 -6.44 12.11
N LEU A 67 5.92 -7.62 11.59
CA LEU A 67 4.94 -8.67 11.24
C LEU A 67 4.00 -9.07 12.39
N PRO A 68 4.40 -9.10 13.67
CA PRO A 68 3.44 -9.37 14.74
C PRO A 68 2.39 -8.26 14.94
N GLN A 69 2.64 -7.04 14.45
CA GLN A 69 1.86 -5.85 14.78
C GLN A 69 0.86 -5.45 13.69
N TRP A 70 1.01 -5.91 12.45
CA TRP A 70 0.17 -5.41 11.35
C TRP A 70 -1.33 -5.60 11.60
N ARG A 71 -1.75 -6.69 12.27
CA ARG A 71 -3.17 -6.94 12.59
C ARG A 71 -3.79 -5.90 13.53
N ARG A 72 -2.97 -5.15 14.26
CA ARG A 72 -3.41 -4.12 15.22
C ARG A 72 -3.69 -2.77 14.56
N LEU A 73 -3.34 -2.61 13.29
CA LEU A 73 -3.56 -1.38 12.53
C LEU A 73 -4.87 -1.48 11.74
N SER A 74 -5.50 -0.32 11.54
CA SER A 74 -6.70 -0.20 10.69
C SER A 74 -6.27 -0.12 9.23
N TRP A 75 -6.61 -1.16 8.47
CA TRP A 75 -6.39 -1.23 7.03
C TRP A 75 -7.70 -1.04 6.28
N GLY A 76 -7.62 -0.46 5.08
CA GLY A 76 -8.71 -0.58 4.11
C GLY A 76 -8.98 -2.06 3.79
N SER A 77 -10.22 -2.41 3.45
CA SER A 77 -10.65 -3.79 3.21
C SER A 77 -9.76 -4.52 2.20
N ALA A 78 -9.46 -3.88 1.07
CA ALA A 78 -8.60 -4.42 0.02
C ALA A 78 -7.17 -4.72 0.51
N THR A 79 -6.56 -3.78 1.23
CA THR A 79 -5.21 -3.95 1.81
C THR A 79 -5.19 -5.06 2.85
N ARG A 80 -6.21 -5.12 3.72
CA ARG A 80 -6.32 -6.18 4.73
C ARG A 80 -6.39 -7.56 4.09
N SER A 81 -7.29 -7.75 3.12
CA SER A 81 -7.45 -9.02 2.41
C SER A 81 -6.17 -9.47 1.72
N CYS A 82 -5.42 -8.53 1.14
CA CYS A 82 -4.12 -8.83 0.52
C CYS A 82 -3.09 -9.29 1.55
N LEU A 83 -2.98 -8.60 2.69
CA LEU A 83 -2.08 -8.98 3.79
C LEU A 83 -2.46 -10.35 4.37
N GLU A 84 -3.74 -10.63 4.58
CA GLU A 84 -4.21 -11.93 5.08
C GLU A 84 -3.84 -13.09 4.15
N ARG A 85 -3.90 -12.86 2.84
CA ARG A 85 -3.63 -13.89 1.82
C ARG A 85 -2.14 -14.13 1.58
N HIS A 86 -1.34 -13.07 1.46
CA HIS A 86 0.02 -13.19 0.90
C HIS A 86 1.14 -12.97 1.92
N LEU A 87 0.86 -12.44 3.11
CA LEU A 87 1.94 -12.08 4.03
C LEU A 87 2.78 -13.29 4.50
N GLY A 88 2.18 -14.49 4.56
CA GLY A 88 2.90 -15.73 4.87
C GLY A 88 3.84 -16.21 3.75
N ASP A 89 3.60 -15.79 2.51
CA ASP A 89 4.40 -16.15 1.35
C ASP A 89 5.59 -15.20 1.13
N VAL A 90 5.60 -14.07 1.83
CA VAL A 90 6.70 -13.11 1.79
C VAL A 90 7.80 -13.64 2.71
N PRO A 91 9.02 -13.92 2.19
CA PRO A 91 10.12 -14.39 3.02
C PRO A 91 10.37 -13.44 4.18
N SER A 92 10.40 -13.96 5.40
CA SER A 92 11.00 -13.27 6.53
C SER A 92 12.50 -13.12 6.24
N GLN A 93 12.99 -11.88 6.19
CA GLN A 93 14.42 -11.61 6.29
C GLN A 93 14.93 -11.89 7.69
#